data_AF-A0A2H3KQM3-F1
#
_entry.id   AF-A0A2H3KQM3-F1
#
_cell.length_a   1.000
_cell.length_b   1.000
_cell.length_c   1.000
_cell.angle_alpha   90.00
_cell.angle_beta   90.00
_cell.angle_gamma   90.00
#
_symmetry.space_group_name_H-M   'P 1'
#
loop_
_entity.id
_entity.type
_entity.pdbx_description
1 polymer ?
#
loop_
_entity_poly.entity_id
_entity_poly.type
_entity_poly.pdbx_seq_one_letter_code
_entity_poly.pdbx_strand_id
1 'polypeptide(L)'
;MAIDTIRLLTDSAAQLYATLDRLRPLGDPDASFDVWRAGLGMLDDADEQQLRRNYRRLLTMIAEIEGLVCSHATAIALVRAHAIAIASESCQLTQPHGSGYNK
;
A
#
# COMPACT_ATOMS: atom_id res chain seq x y z
N MET A 1 3.61 -16.35 -18.26
CA MET A 1 3.56 -16.58 -16.80
C MET A 1 4.18 -15.47 -15.95
N ALA A 2 4.99 -14.55 -16.49
CA ALA A 2 5.55 -13.44 -15.69
C ALA A 2 4.55 -12.33 -15.32
N ILE A 3 3.51 -12.12 -16.15
CA ILE A 3 2.51 -11.05 -15.94
C ILE A 3 1.66 -11.30 -14.68
N ASP A 4 1.26 -12.55 -14.43
CA ASP A 4 0.48 -12.92 -13.24
C ASP A 4 1.26 -12.68 -11.94
N THR A 5 2.57 -12.94 -11.95
CA THR A 5 3.46 -12.69 -10.82
C THR A 5 3.57 -11.20 -10.51
N ILE A 6 3.75 -10.36 -11.54
CA ILE A 6 3.81 -8.90 -11.36
C ILE A 6 2.50 -8.39 -10.77
N ARG A 7 1.34 -8.85 -11.28
CA ARG A 7 0.03 -8.45 -10.76
C ARG A 7 -0.15 -8.86 -9.30
N LEU A 8 0.15 -10.10 -8.94
CA LEU A 8 0.03 -10.60 -7.57
C LEU A 8 0.96 -9.87 -6.59
N LEU A 9 2.21 -9.61 -6.99
CA LEU A 9 3.16 -8.84 -6.20
C LEU A 9 2.69 -7.39 -6.03
N THR A 10 2.23 -6.76 -7.12
CA THR A 10 1.73 -5.38 -7.09
C THR A 10 0.49 -5.25 -6.20
N ASP A 11 -0.45 -6.19 -6.31
CA ASP A 11 -1.65 -6.22 -5.47
C ASP A 11 -1.31 -6.40 -3.98
N SER A 12 -0.45 -7.37 -3.66
CA SER A 12 0.01 -7.62 -2.29
C SER A 12 0.77 -6.41 -1.71
N ALA A 13 1.64 -5.80 -2.51
CA ALA A 13 2.37 -4.60 -2.14
C ALA A 13 1.43 -3.41 -1.94
N ALA A 14 0.41 -3.26 -2.80
CA ALA A 14 -0.58 -2.20 -2.72
C ALA A 14 -1.45 -2.32 -1.45
N GLN A 15 -1.83 -3.53 -1.04
CA GLN A 15 -2.54 -3.75 0.23
C GLN A 15 -1.69 -3.34 1.44
N LEU A 16 -0.41 -3.69 1.45
CA LEU A 16 0.53 -3.26 2.50
C LEU A 16 0.73 -1.74 2.49
N TYR A 17 0.91 -1.16 1.30
CA TYR A 17 1.05 0.28 1.11
C TYR A 17 -0.17 1.01 1.65
N ALA A 18 -1.38 0.61 1.26
CA ALA A 18 -2.63 1.22 1.73
C ALA A 18 -2.80 1.09 3.26
N THR A 19 -2.40 -0.04 3.84
CA THR A 19 -2.46 -0.24 5.30
C THR A 19 -1.53 0.72 6.04
N LEU A 20 -0.30 0.90 5.54
CA LEU A 20 0.69 1.82 6.11
C LEU A 20 0.30 3.29 5.87
N ASP A 21 -0.23 3.61 4.68
CA ASP A 21 -0.66 4.95 4.28
C ASP A 21 -1.83 5.47 5.13
N ARG A 22 -2.75 4.58 5.52
CA ARG A 22 -3.83 4.89 6.48
C ARG A 22 -3.34 5.35 7.85
N LEU A 23 -2.16 4.88 8.28
CA LEU A 23 -1.56 5.29 9.55
C LEU A 23 -0.84 6.63 9.41
N ARG A 24 -0.03 6.73 8.36
CA ARG A 24 0.67 7.96 7.98
C ARG A 24 1.05 7.86 6.50
N PRO A 25 0.85 8.94 5.71
CA PRO A 25 1.29 8.96 4.34
C PRO A 25 2.77 8.58 4.23
N LEU A 26 3.11 7.55 3.44
CA LEU A 26 4.51 7.12 3.32
C LEU A 26 5.37 8.21 2.67
N GLY A 27 4.77 9.08 1.86
CA GLY A 27 5.45 10.23 1.27
C GLY A 27 6.60 9.80 0.37
N ASP A 28 7.81 9.78 0.92
CA ASP A 28 9.03 9.36 0.24
C ASP A 28 9.21 7.83 0.38
N PRO A 29 9.20 7.07 -0.73
CA PRO A 29 9.31 5.61 -0.71
C PRO A 29 10.71 5.11 -0.32
N ASP A 30 11.72 5.97 -0.38
CA ASP A 30 13.10 5.68 0.02
C ASP A 30 13.41 6.16 1.45
N ALA A 31 12.43 6.74 2.15
CA ALA A 31 12.58 7.10 3.55
C ALA A 31 12.88 5.87 4.41
N SER A 32 13.75 6.05 5.41
CA SER A 32 13.99 5.01 6.40
C SER A 32 12.76 4.81 7.29
N PHE A 33 12.59 3.57 7.78
CA PHE A 33 11.51 3.25 8.72
C PHE A 33 11.51 4.20 9.93
N ASP A 34 12.67 4.53 10.49
CA ASP A 34 12.78 5.44 11.64
C ASP A 34 12.27 6.85 11.34
N VAL A 35 12.55 7.39 10.15
CA VAL A 35 12.07 8.72 9.73
C VAL A 35 10.55 8.72 9.51
N TRP A 36 10.03 7.65 8.90
CA TRP A 36 8.59 7.49 8.73
C TRP A 36 7.87 7.21 10.06
N ARG A 37 8.47 6.41 10.95
CA ARG A 37 7.93 6.06 12.26
C ARG A 37 7.99 7.23 13.23
N ALA A 38 8.96 8.14 13.13
CA ALA A 38 9.06 9.31 14.01
C ALA A 38 7.81 10.22 14.01
N GLY A 39 6.96 10.14 12.98
CA GLY A 39 5.68 10.86 12.93
C GLY A 39 4.47 10.06 13.42
N LEU A 40 4.62 8.77 13.67
CA LEU A 40 3.69 7.96 14.45
C LEU A 40 4.16 8.09 15.90
N GLY A 41 3.27 8.45 16.83
CA GLY A 41 3.64 8.71 18.22
C GLY A 41 4.23 7.49 18.95
N MET A 42 4.07 7.47 20.27
CA MET A 42 4.44 6.28 21.05
C MET A 42 3.58 5.08 20.59
N LEU A 43 4.26 4.02 20.19
CA LEU A 43 3.71 2.72 19.80
C LEU A 43 4.24 1.69 20.79
N ASP A 44 3.43 0.70 21.11
CA ASP A 44 3.91 -0.46 21.89
C ASP A 44 4.92 -1.27 21.05
N ASP A 45 5.84 -1.97 21.72
CA ASP A 45 6.89 -2.76 21.06
C ASP A 45 6.31 -3.78 20.07
N ALA A 46 5.14 -4.35 20.39
CA ALA A 46 4.46 -5.32 19.53
C ALA A 46 3.98 -4.67 18.20
N ASP A 47 3.37 -3.49 18.29
CA ASP A 47 2.89 -2.75 17.13
C ASP A 47 4.05 -2.20 16.31
N GLU A 48 5.09 -1.70 16.96
CA GLU A 48 6.31 -1.27 16.29
C GLU A 48 6.96 -2.42 15.51
N GLN A 49 7.10 -3.59 16.13
CA GLN A 49 7.68 -4.76 15.48
C GLN A 49 6.82 -5.24 14.30
N GLN A 50 5.49 -5.18 14.44
CA GLN A 50 4.56 -5.48 13.36
C GLN A 50 4.69 -4.48 12.20
N LEU A 51 4.75 -3.18 12.50
CA LEU A 51 4.92 -2.12 11.52
C LEU A 51 6.25 -2.25 10.79
N ARG A 52 7.33 -2.52 11.52
CA ARG A 52 8.66 -2.73 10.94
C ARG A 52 8.69 -3.93 10.00
N ARG A 53 8.00 -5.03 10.35
CA ARG A 53 7.84 -6.20 9.47
C ARG A 53 7.06 -5.87 8.21
N ASN A 54 5.93 -5.16 8.35
CA ASN A 54 5.11 -4.74 7.21
C ASN A 54 5.88 -3.80 6.27
N TYR A 55 6.59 -2.83 6.82
CA TYR A 55 7.42 -1.88 6.08
C TYR A 55 8.53 -2.58 5.30
N ARG A 56 9.27 -3.47 5.97
CA ARG A 56 10.33 -4.24 5.32
C ARG A 56 9.78 -5.15 4.22
N ARG A 57 8.63 -5.77 4.46
CA ARG A 57 7.97 -6.62 3.46
C ARG A 57 7.53 -5.82 2.23
N LEU A 58 7.00 -4.61 2.42
CA LEU A 58 6.67 -3.70 1.33
C LEU A 58 7.92 -3.38 0.49
N LEU A 59 9.03 -3.00 1.13
CA LEU A 59 10.28 -2.69 0.42
C LEU A 59 10.81 -3.89 -0.35
N THR A 60 10.75 -5.10 0.21
CA THR A 60 11.13 -6.32 -0.49
C THR A 60 10.26 -6.54 -1.73
N MET A 61 8.94 -6.39 -1.62
CA MET A 61 8.05 -6.53 -2.77
C MET A 61 8.30 -5.46 -3.83
N ILE A 62 8.59 -4.21 -3.43
CA ILE A 62 8.95 -3.15 -4.38
C ILE A 62 10.25 -3.49 -5.12
N ALA A 63 11.27 -4.00 -4.42
CA ALA A 63 12.52 -4.42 -5.03
C ALA A 63 12.33 -5.62 -5.98
N GLU A 64 11.43 -6.56 -5.66
CA GLU A 64 11.06 -7.66 -6.55
C GLU A 64 10.35 -7.15 -7.82
N ILE A 65 9.39 -6.23 -7.66
CA ILE A 65 8.71 -5.60 -8.79
C ILE A 65 9.71 -4.80 -9.63
N GLU A 66 10.62 -4.05 -9.01
CA GLU A 66 11.71 -3.34 -9.67
C GLU A 66 12.56 -4.30 -10.51
N GLY A 67 12.94 -5.45 -9.96
CA GLY A 67 13.68 -6.48 -10.70
C GLY A 67 12.92 -7.02 -11.92
N LEU A 68 11.58 -6.99 -11.89
CA LEU A 68 10.73 -7.44 -12.99
C LEU A 68 10.43 -6.34 -14.03
N VAL A 69 10.32 -5.07 -13.62
CA VAL A 69 10.03 -3.93 -14.50
C VAL A 69 11.28 -3.12 -14.89
N CYS A 70 12.45 -3.50 -14.36
CA CYS A 70 13.75 -2.86 -14.54
C CYS A 70 13.76 -1.35 -14.25
N SER A 71 12.88 -0.87 -13.37
CA SER A 71 12.73 0.56 -13.06
C SER A 71 12.07 0.78 -11.71
N HIS A 72 12.83 1.33 -10.75
CA HIS A 72 12.34 1.67 -9.41
C HIS A 72 11.13 2.63 -9.48
N ALA A 73 11.24 3.72 -10.25
CA ALA A 73 10.15 4.69 -10.42
C ALA A 73 8.86 4.05 -10.95
N THR A 74 8.98 3.09 -11.88
CA THR A 74 7.84 2.35 -12.43
C THR A 74 7.24 1.40 -11.38
N ALA A 75 8.08 0.73 -10.59
CA ALA A 75 7.63 -0.15 -9.52
C ALA A 75 6.82 0.60 -8.45
N ILE A 76 7.32 1.75 -7.98
CA ILE A 76 6.58 2.61 -7.04
C ILE A 76 5.25 3.07 -7.64
N ALA A 77 5.27 3.53 -8.89
CA ALA A 77 4.06 4.04 -9.55
C ALA A 77 2.97 2.97 -9.65
N LEU A 78 3.35 1.73 -9.97
CA LEU A 78 2.43 0.59 -10.03
C LEU A 78 1.77 0.30 -8.68
N VAL A 79 2.57 0.25 -7.61
CA VAL A 79 2.08 -0.02 -6.25
C VAL A 79 1.16 1.11 -5.78
N ARG A 80 1.52 2.38 -6.01
CA ARG A 80 0.67 3.53 -5.67
C ARG A 80 -0.65 3.53 -6.44
N ALA A 81 -0.61 3.27 -7.75
CA ALA A 81 -1.82 3.23 -8.57
C ALA A 81 -2.79 2.14 -8.09
N HIS A 82 -2.29 0.95 -7.76
CA HIS A 82 -3.13 -0.11 -7.20
C HIS A 82 -3.62 0.22 -5.79
N ALA A 83 -2.79 0.84 -4.93
CA ALA A 83 -3.23 1.23 -3.59
C ALA A 83 -4.37 2.26 -3.63
N ILE A 84 -4.31 3.21 -4.57
CA ILE A 84 -5.39 4.18 -4.83
C ILE A 84 -6.64 3.47 -5.36
N ALA A 85 -6.49 2.48 -6.25
CA ALA A 85 -7.61 1.68 -6.74
C ALA A 85 -8.31 0.94 -5.58
N ILE A 86 -7.56 0.24 -4.72
CA ILE A 86 -8.07 -0.45 -3.53
C ILE A 86 -8.79 0.53 -2.58
N ALA A 87 -8.23 1.71 -2.35
CA ALA A 87 -8.85 2.74 -1.53
C ALA A 87 -10.15 3.29 -2.14
N SER A 88 -10.20 3.42 -3.47
CA SER A 88 -11.36 3.91 -4.22
C SER A 88 -12.49 2.88 -4.27
N GLU A 89 -12.17 1.59 -4.45
CA GLU A 89 -13.14 0.48 -4.42
C GLU A 89 -13.80 0.32 -3.05
N SER A 90 -13.04 0.58 -1.98
CA SER A 90 -13.55 0.59 -0.60
C SER A 90 -14.60 1.69 -0.36
N CYS A 91 -14.60 2.77 -1.13
CA CYS A 91 -15.61 3.84 -1.06
C CYS A 91 -16.87 3.57 -1.90
N GLN A 92 -16.82 2.66 -2.89
CA GLN A 92 -17.98 2.37 -3.75
C GLN A 92 -18.95 1.35 -3.13
N LEU A 93 -18.49 0.53 -2.18
CA LEU A 93 -19.32 -0.48 -1.48
C LEU A 93 -20.20 0.10 -0.35
N THR A 94 -20.14 1.40 -0.08
CA THR A 94 -20.93 2.10 0.94
C THR A 94 -21.90 3.14 0.38
N GLN A 95 -22.27 3.04 -0.90
CA GLN A 95 -23.46 3.74 -1.39
C GLN A 95 -24.71 2.91 -1.08
N PRO A 96 -25.58 3.28 -0.12
CA PRO A 96 -26.91 2.71 -0.07
C PRO A 96 -27.61 3.09 -1.37
N HIS A 97 -27.86 2.09 -2.20
CA HIS A 97 -28.76 2.14 -3.34
C HIS A 97 -30.18 2.40 -2.79
N GLY A 98 -30.46 3.66 -2.47
CA GLY A 98 -31.71 4.13 -1.89
C GLY A 98 -32.24 5.35 -2.61
N SER A 99 -32.11 5.38 -3.94
CA SER A 99 -32.73 6.41 -4.78
C SER A 99 -34.03 5.88 -5.39
N GLY A 100 -35.14 6.34 -4.80
CA GLY A 100 -36.37 6.70 -5.51
C GLY A 100 -37.25 5.57 -6.04
N TYR A 101 -38.45 5.44 -5.49
CA TYR A 101 -39.72 5.84 -6.12
C TYR A 101 -40.88 5.20 -5.36
N ASN A 102 -41.70 6.01 -4.67
CA ASN A 102 -43.08 5.61 -4.41
C ASN A 102 -44.01 6.82 -4.42
N LYS A 103 -44.81 6.84 -5.49
CA LYS A 103 -46.14 7.45 -5.75
C LYS A 103 -46.42 8.87 -5.28
#